data_AF-A0A7J8ENA9-F1
#
_entry.id   AF-A0A7J8ENA9-F1
#
_cell.length_a   1.000
_cell.length_b   1.000
_cell.length_c   1.000
_cell.angle_alpha   90.00
_cell.angle_beta   90.00
_cell.angle_gamma   90.00
#
_symmetry.space_group_name_H-M   'P 1'
#
loop_
_entity.id
_entity.type
_entity.pdbx_description
1 polymer ?
#
loop_
_entity_poly.entity_id
_entity_poly.type
_entity_poly.pdbx_seq_one_letter_code
_entity_poly.pdbx_strand_id
1 'polypeptide(L)'
;MAAASSSDSDSGKAESNDASSKWLDAHYDPMANIHTFSACLALADLHGDGEYKLVVGDLGPGGQQSRLKVFKGLRVLTESPLPALPAAAATFLIDQHEPRTPALAFASGPCVYVYKNLRPYFKFSLPQLPTNTLEQDLWNQAKEGEGRRAFVCTVTQVSAAGAE
;
A
#
# COMPACT_ATOMS: atom_id res chain seq x y z
N MET A 1 -45.21 7.36 -55.30
CA MET A 1 -44.03 7.90 -54.60
C MET A 1 -43.53 6.86 -53.60
N ALA A 2 -42.22 6.80 -53.40
CA ALA A 2 -41.40 5.95 -52.48
C ALA A 2 -41.30 4.46 -52.89
N ALA A 3 -40.13 3.88 -53.25
CA ALA A 3 -38.80 3.78 -52.60
C ALA A 3 -38.88 2.99 -51.26
N ALA A 4 -38.00 2.06 -50.89
CA ALA A 4 -36.63 1.81 -51.28
C ALA A 4 -36.13 0.40 -50.89
N SER A 5 -35.02 0.01 -51.54
CA SER A 5 -33.82 -0.68 -51.03
C SER A 5 -33.93 -1.84 -50.03
N SER A 6 -33.65 -3.05 -50.53
CA SER A 6 -33.05 -4.15 -49.76
C SER A 6 -31.56 -3.88 -49.56
N SER A 7 -31.19 -3.39 -48.39
CA SER A 7 -29.80 -3.31 -47.95
C SER A 7 -29.59 -4.33 -46.83
N ASP A 8 -28.93 -5.44 -47.18
CA ASP A 8 -28.39 -6.42 -46.23
C ASP A 8 -27.52 -5.68 -45.23
N SER A 9 -28.00 -5.62 -43.99
CA SER A 9 -27.25 -5.10 -42.88
C SER A 9 -26.41 -6.25 -42.34
N ASP A 10 -25.12 -6.21 -42.65
CA ASP A 10 -24.07 -7.00 -42.02
C ASP A 10 -24.16 -6.84 -40.50
N SER A 11 -24.89 -7.76 -39.87
CA SER A 11 -24.91 -7.88 -38.42
C SER A 11 -23.65 -8.62 -38.03
N GLY A 12 -22.57 -7.85 -37.89
CA GLY A 12 -21.36 -8.28 -37.19
C GLY A 12 -21.77 -8.74 -35.79
N LYS A 13 -22.03 -10.04 -35.66
CA LYS A 13 -22.12 -10.73 -34.38
C LYS A 13 -20.75 -10.59 -33.73
N ALA A 14 -20.64 -9.62 -32.82
CA ALA A 14 -19.71 -9.73 -31.73
C ALA A 14 -20.14 -10.97 -30.93
N GLU A 15 -19.58 -12.12 -31.28
CA GLU A 15 -19.67 -13.32 -30.45
C GLU A 15 -19.11 -12.95 -29.08
N SER A 16 -20.02 -12.82 -28.11
CA SER A 16 -19.70 -12.48 -26.73
C SER A 16 -18.79 -13.56 -26.17
N ASN A 17 -17.55 -13.19 -25.84
CA ASN A 17 -16.54 -14.04 -25.23
C ASN A 17 -16.98 -14.66 -23.88
N ASP A 18 -18.13 -14.23 -23.34
CA ASP A 18 -18.75 -14.71 -22.10
C ASP A 18 -19.24 -16.16 -22.14
N ALA A 19 -19.54 -16.72 -23.32
CA ALA A 19 -20.08 -18.08 -23.42
C ALA A 19 -19.09 -19.19 -22.97
N SER A 20 -17.81 -18.84 -22.75
CA SER A 20 -16.75 -19.75 -22.32
C SER A 20 -16.18 -19.44 -20.92
N SER A 21 -16.69 -18.40 -20.25
CA SER A 21 -16.18 -18.02 -18.93
C SER A 21 -16.58 -19.05 -17.88
N LYS A 22 -15.59 -19.52 -17.11
CA LYS A 22 -15.81 -20.39 -15.93
C LYS A 22 -16.06 -19.59 -14.65
N TRP A 23 -16.00 -18.26 -14.72
CA TRP A 23 -16.14 -17.37 -13.57
C TRP A 23 -17.60 -16.99 -13.34
N LEU A 24 -17.96 -16.83 -12.08
CA LEU A 24 -19.23 -16.26 -11.66
C LEU A 24 -18.98 -14.85 -11.15
N ASP A 25 -19.66 -13.87 -11.73
CA ASP A 25 -19.59 -12.48 -11.30
C ASP A 25 -20.37 -12.29 -10.00
N ALA A 26 -19.65 -12.32 -8.88
CA ALA A 26 -20.27 -12.20 -7.56
C ALA A 26 -20.72 -10.76 -7.25
N HIS A 27 -19.95 -9.75 -7.67
CA HIS A 27 -20.25 -8.34 -7.43
C HIS A 27 -19.44 -7.42 -8.34
N TYR A 28 -20.04 -6.32 -8.78
CA TYR A 28 -19.40 -5.27 -9.57
C TYR A 28 -19.71 -3.90 -8.98
N ASP A 29 -18.68 -3.21 -8.47
CA ASP A 29 -18.77 -1.85 -7.93
C ASP A 29 -17.63 -0.97 -8.49
N PRO A 30 -17.86 -0.24 -9.59
CA PRO A 30 -16.88 0.67 -10.16
C PRO A 30 -16.70 1.96 -9.33
N MET A 31 -17.55 2.21 -8.33
CA MET A 31 -17.53 3.42 -7.50
C MET A 31 -16.81 3.22 -6.15
N ALA A 32 -16.32 2.02 -5.86
CA ALA A 32 -15.67 1.67 -4.59
C ALA A 32 -14.43 2.52 -4.26
N ASN A 33 -13.78 3.10 -5.28
CA ASN A 33 -12.64 4.03 -5.15
C ASN A 33 -11.51 3.51 -4.24
N ILE A 34 -11.12 2.23 -4.41
CA ILE A 34 -10.06 1.57 -3.66
C ILE A 34 -8.76 1.69 -4.44
N HIS A 35 -7.76 2.36 -3.87
CA HIS A 35 -6.43 2.53 -4.49
C HIS A 35 -5.41 1.71 -3.70
N THR A 36 -5.09 0.51 -4.17
CA THR A 36 -4.22 -0.42 -3.43
C THR A 36 -3.34 -1.25 -4.36
N PHE A 37 -2.27 -1.81 -3.82
CA PHE A 37 -1.49 -2.87 -4.45
C PHE A 37 -1.85 -4.24 -3.85
N SER A 38 -1.55 -5.31 -4.57
CA SER A 38 -1.75 -6.69 -4.09
C SER A 38 -1.03 -6.96 -2.77
N ALA A 39 0.16 -6.39 -2.57
CA ALA A 39 0.92 -6.50 -1.32
C ALA A 39 0.23 -5.88 -0.10
N CYS A 40 -0.68 -4.93 -0.31
CA CYS A 40 -1.44 -4.24 0.75
C CYS A 40 -2.79 -4.91 1.05
N LEU A 41 -3.02 -6.11 0.52
CA LEU A 41 -4.22 -6.90 0.75
C LEU A 41 -3.92 -8.07 1.67
N ALA A 42 -4.85 -8.37 2.57
CA ALA A 42 -4.81 -9.60 3.37
C ALA A 42 -6.23 -10.11 3.62
N LEU A 43 -6.41 -11.43 3.62
CA LEU A 43 -7.68 -12.09 3.90
C LEU A 43 -7.51 -13.01 5.11
N ALA A 44 -8.25 -12.77 6.18
CA ALA A 44 -8.18 -13.61 7.38
C ALA A 44 -9.47 -13.54 8.20
N ASP A 45 -9.73 -14.59 8.97
CA ASP A 45 -10.74 -14.57 10.03
C ASP A 45 -10.17 -13.88 11.27
N LEU A 46 -10.27 -12.55 11.30
CA LEU A 46 -9.67 -11.74 12.37
C LEU A 46 -10.37 -11.87 13.72
N HIS A 47 -11.54 -12.54 13.79
CA HIS A 47 -12.31 -12.71 15.04
C HIS A 47 -12.40 -14.17 15.50
N GLY A 48 -12.03 -15.14 14.65
CA GLY A 48 -12.16 -16.56 14.94
C GLY A 48 -13.60 -17.07 14.86
N ASP A 49 -14.49 -16.36 14.14
CA ASP A 49 -15.91 -16.69 14.00
C ASP A 49 -16.24 -17.45 12.70
N GLY A 50 -15.22 -17.82 11.92
CA GLY A 50 -15.35 -18.41 10.59
C GLY A 50 -15.63 -17.39 9.48
N GLU A 51 -15.81 -16.11 9.82
CA GLU A 51 -16.12 -15.05 8.86
C GLU A 51 -14.84 -14.32 8.43
N TYR A 52 -14.33 -14.66 7.25
CA TYR A 52 -13.15 -14.00 6.70
C TYR A 52 -13.42 -12.54 6.35
N LYS A 53 -12.45 -11.69 6.70
CA LYS A 53 -12.50 -10.24 6.50
C LYS A 53 -11.37 -9.86 5.56
N LEU A 54 -11.70 -9.09 4.51
CA LEU A 54 -10.72 -8.56 3.57
C LEU A 54 -10.17 -7.26 4.14
N VAL A 55 -8.86 -7.22 4.35
CA VAL A 55 -8.13 -6.04 4.79
C VAL A 55 -7.46 -5.40 3.59
N VAL A 56 -7.58 -4.08 3.50
CA VAL A 56 -7.05 -3.28 2.41
C VAL A 56 -6.31 -2.08 2.95
N GLY A 57 -5.04 -1.97 2.58
CA GLY A 57 -4.27 -0.74 2.69
C GLY A 57 -4.59 0.21 1.55
N ASP A 58 -5.57 1.09 1.75
CA ASP A 58 -5.90 2.10 0.76
C ASP A 58 -4.88 3.24 0.82
N LEU A 59 -4.31 3.59 -0.33
CA LEU A 59 -3.44 4.74 -0.52
C LEU A 59 -4.26 6.03 -0.63
N GLY A 60 -5.52 5.92 -1.05
CA GLY A 60 -6.36 7.04 -1.43
C GLY A 60 -5.92 7.69 -2.75
N PRO A 61 -6.75 8.60 -3.29
CA PRO A 61 -6.43 9.30 -4.53
C PRO A 61 -5.16 10.14 -4.36
N GLY A 62 -4.18 9.96 -5.24
CA GLY A 62 -2.91 10.68 -5.21
C GLY A 62 -2.05 10.44 -3.96
N GLY A 63 -2.33 9.41 -3.17
CA GLY A 63 -1.56 9.07 -1.97
C GLY A 63 -1.71 10.01 -0.78
N GLN A 64 -2.77 10.84 -0.75
CA GLN A 64 -2.97 11.87 0.28
C GLN A 64 -3.95 11.47 1.40
N GLN A 65 -4.59 10.31 1.31
CA GLN A 65 -5.60 9.86 2.29
C GLN A 65 -5.47 8.36 2.55
N SER A 66 -4.32 7.95 3.08
CA SER A 66 -4.10 6.54 3.35
C SER A 66 -4.97 6.05 4.52
N ARG A 67 -5.64 4.91 4.31
CA ARG A 67 -6.57 4.33 5.28
C ARG A 67 -6.47 2.81 5.28
N LEU A 68 -6.57 2.23 6.46
CA LEU A 68 -6.81 0.82 6.64
C LEU A 68 -8.31 0.57 6.53
N LYS A 69 -8.75 -0.06 5.46
CA LYS A 69 -10.15 -0.48 5.25
C LYS A 69 -10.28 -1.97 5.54
N VAL A 70 -11.32 -2.36 6.26
CA VAL A 70 -11.64 -3.76 6.53
C VAL A 70 -13.05 -4.01 6.02
N PHE A 71 -13.22 -5.04 5.21
CA PHE A 71 -14.48 -5.42 4.61
C PHE A 71 -15.01 -6.71 5.23
N LYS A 72 -16.33 -6.75 5.40
CA LYS A 72 -17.09 -7.96 5.74
C LYS A 72 -18.15 -8.15 4.66
N GLY A 73 -17.98 -9.19 3.84
CA GLY A 73 -18.75 -9.34 2.60
C GLY A 73 -18.52 -8.13 1.68
N LEU A 74 -19.60 -7.49 1.23
CA LEU A 74 -19.56 -6.34 0.32
C LEU A 74 -19.52 -4.98 1.04
N ARG A 75 -19.45 -4.96 2.38
CA ARG A 75 -19.51 -3.72 3.18
C ARG A 75 -18.18 -3.45 3.87
N VAL A 76 -17.83 -2.17 3.97
CA VAL A 76 -16.74 -1.72 4.85
C VAL A 76 -17.21 -1.85 6.30
N LEU A 77 -16.51 -2.67 7.07
CA LEU A 77 -16.73 -2.90 8.50
C LEU A 77 -16.08 -1.79 9.34
N THR A 78 -14.82 -1.49 9.06
CA THR A 78 -14.07 -0.43 9.75
C THR A 78 -13.12 0.26 8.79
N GLU A 79 -12.93 1.56 9.01
CA GLU A 79 -11.94 2.36 8.33
C GLU A 79 -11.14 3.16 9.37
N SER A 80 -9.82 3.12 9.29
CA SER A 80 -8.93 3.87 10.17
C SER A 80 -7.88 4.62 9.36
N PRO A 81 -7.56 5.89 9.67
CA PRO A 81 -6.46 6.58 9.01
C PRO A 81 -5.13 5.87 9.29
N LEU A 82 -4.26 5.87 8.29
CA LEU A 82 -2.88 5.41 8.42
C LEU A 82 -1.93 6.61 8.50
N PRO A 83 -0.85 6.51 9.29
CA PRO A 83 0.07 7.62 9.51
C PRO A 83 0.97 7.93 8.31
N ALA A 84 1.15 6.97 7.41
CA ALA A 84 1.90 7.10 6.16
C ALA A 84 1.35 6.10 5.13
N LEU A 85 1.85 6.16 3.90
CA LEU A 85 1.47 5.21 2.86
C LEU A 85 1.76 3.75 3.27
N PRO A 86 0.85 2.82 2.92
CA PRO A 86 1.00 1.41 3.23
C PRO A 86 2.02 0.78 2.28
N ALA A 87 2.87 -0.08 2.82
CA ALA A 87 3.83 -0.86 2.04
C ALA A 87 3.35 -2.31 1.85
N ALA A 88 2.84 -2.93 2.91
CA ALA A 88 2.36 -4.30 2.89
C ALA A 88 1.40 -4.60 4.03
N ALA A 89 0.53 -5.60 3.83
CA ALA A 89 -0.31 -6.20 4.85
C ALA A 89 -0.01 -7.70 4.92
N ALA A 90 0.06 -8.24 6.14
CA ALA A 90 0.25 -9.66 6.37
C ALA A 90 -0.57 -10.09 7.59
N THR A 91 -1.00 -11.35 7.61
CA THR A 91 -1.68 -11.94 8.76
C THR A 91 -0.82 -13.05 9.33
N PHE A 92 -0.77 -13.12 10.66
CA PHE A 92 0.08 -14.07 11.36
C PHE A 92 -0.53 -14.43 12.71
N LEU A 93 -0.15 -15.60 13.22
CA LEU A 93 -0.61 -16.09 14.51
C LEU A 93 0.37 -15.64 15.59
N ILE A 94 -0.10 -14.90 16.59
CA ILE A 94 0.75 -14.43 17.71
C ILE A 94 0.94 -15.54 18.75
N ASP A 95 -0.12 -16.29 19.05
CA ASP A 95 -0.16 -17.30 20.11
C ASP A 95 -0.48 -18.69 19.52
N GLN A 96 -0.03 -19.72 20.20
CA GLN A 96 -0.31 -21.13 19.89
C GLN A 96 -1.49 -21.70 20.69
N HIS A 97 -2.02 -20.98 21.69
CA HIS A 97 -3.20 -21.41 22.44
C HIS A 97 -4.53 -21.16 21.70
N GLU A 98 -5.52 -22.03 21.94
CA GLU A 98 -6.88 -21.92 21.39
C GLU A 98 -7.79 -21.00 22.23
N PRO A 99 -8.72 -20.23 21.63
CA PRO A 99 -9.02 -20.09 20.20
C PRO A 99 -7.99 -19.23 19.45
N ARG A 100 -7.51 -19.71 18.30
CA ARG A 100 -6.39 -19.08 17.58
C ARG A 100 -6.82 -18.01 16.57
N THR A 101 -6.98 -16.77 17.01
CA THR A 101 -7.28 -15.63 16.12
C THR A 101 -6.01 -15.02 15.50
N PRO A 102 -5.88 -14.92 14.17
CA PRO A 102 -4.77 -14.23 13.52
C PRO A 102 -4.77 -12.73 13.85
N ALA A 103 -3.57 -12.20 14.02
CA ALA A 103 -3.33 -10.77 14.04
C ALA A 103 -2.98 -10.26 12.64
N LEU A 104 -3.23 -8.99 12.43
CA LEU A 104 -2.87 -8.26 11.23
C LEU A 104 -1.59 -7.46 11.50
N ALA A 105 -0.54 -7.69 10.73
CA ALA A 105 0.62 -6.80 10.61
C ALA A 105 0.45 -5.90 9.39
N PHE A 106 0.76 -4.64 9.57
CA PHE A 106 0.60 -3.63 8.54
C PHE A 106 1.82 -2.71 8.53
N ALA A 107 2.58 -2.71 7.43
CA ALA A 107 3.78 -1.89 7.28
C ALA A 107 3.42 -0.52 6.70
N SER A 108 3.80 0.55 7.38
CA SER A 108 3.56 1.93 6.95
C SER A 108 4.67 2.85 7.49
N GLY A 109 5.35 3.54 6.57
CA GLY A 109 6.55 4.31 6.90
C GLY A 109 7.65 3.43 7.52
N PRO A 110 8.40 3.90 8.54
CA PRO A 110 9.44 3.12 9.21
C PRO A 110 8.89 2.19 10.30
N CYS A 111 7.59 1.87 10.27
CA CYS A 111 6.91 1.17 11.35
C CYS A 111 6.07 -0.01 10.83
N VAL A 112 5.95 -1.04 11.67
CA VAL A 112 4.98 -2.13 11.51
C VAL A 112 3.96 -2.04 12.62
N TYR A 113 2.69 -1.89 12.24
CA TYR A 113 1.55 -1.80 13.13
C TYR A 113 0.88 -3.17 13.22
N VAL A 114 0.72 -3.68 14.43
CA VAL A 114 0.04 -4.94 14.70
C VAL A 114 -1.33 -4.65 15.27
N TYR A 115 -2.36 -5.25 14.69
CA TYR A 115 -3.74 -5.17 15.12
C TYR A 115 -4.23 -6.55 15.57
N LYS A 116 -4.89 -6.60 16.73
CA LYS A 116 -5.55 -7.80 17.26
C LYS A 116 -7.03 -7.49 17.42
N ASN A 117 -7.92 -8.32 16.87
CA ASN A 117 -9.36 -8.02 16.82
C ASN A 117 -9.66 -6.61 16.28
N LEU A 118 -8.97 -6.22 15.20
CA LEU A 118 -9.09 -4.88 14.57
C LEU A 118 -8.76 -3.68 15.47
N ARG A 119 -8.13 -3.92 16.62
CA ARG A 119 -7.67 -2.87 17.54
C ARG A 119 -6.16 -2.76 17.47
N PRO A 120 -5.58 -1.54 17.46
CA PRO A 120 -4.14 -1.37 17.58
C PRO A 120 -3.63 -2.09 18.83
N TYR A 121 -2.65 -2.99 18.63
CA TYR A 121 -2.09 -3.83 19.70
C TYR A 121 -0.64 -3.48 19.97
N PHE A 122 0.17 -3.37 18.91
CA PHE A 122 1.59 -3.09 19.04
C PHE A 122 2.09 -2.26 17.85
N LYS A 123 3.11 -1.43 18.09
CA LYS A 123 3.83 -0.69 17.05
C LYS A 123 5.31 -1.02 17.16
N PHE A 124 5.86 -1.61 16.12
CA PHE A 124 7.29 -1.78 15.96
C PHE A 124 7.84 -0.63 15.12
N SER A 125 8.87 0.07 15.60
CA SER A 125 9.62 1.06 14.83
C SER A 125 10.98 0.47 14.47
N LEU A 126 11.43 0.66 13.24
CA LEU A 126 12.76 0.21 12.84
C LEU A 126 13.84 0.91 13.70
N PRO A 127 14.90 0.18 14.14
CA PRO A 127 16.03 0.79 14.83
C PRO A 127 16.67 1.86 13.96
N GLN A 128 16.96 3.02 14.54
CA GLN A 128 17.71 4.07 13.85
C GLN A 128 19.18 3.65 13.74
N LEU A 129 19.73 3.77 12.54
CA LEU A 129 21.17 3.57 12.32
C LEU A 129 21.91 4.86 12.67
N PRO A 130 23.13 4.76 13.25
CA PRO A 130 23.95 5.93 13.47
C PRO A 130 24.32 6.57 12.13
N THR A 131 24.40 7.91 12.12
CA THR A 131 24.90 8.67 10.97
C THR A 131 26.38 8.38 10.73
N ASN A 132 26.83 8.52 9.49
CA ASN A 132 28.24 8.40 9.16
C ASN A 132 29.05 9.48 9.90
N THR A 133 30.23 9.15 10.42
CA THR A 133 31.09 10.08 11.16
C THR A 133 31.47 11.30 10.32
N LEU A 134 31.73 11.12 9.02
CA LEU A 134 32.06 12.25 8.13
C LEU A 134 30.89 13.23 7.96
N GLU A 135 29.66 12.71 7.85
CA GLU A 135 28.46 13.55 7.77
C GLU A 135 28.22 14.28 9.09
N GLN A 136 28.48 13.60 10.21
CA GLN A 136 28.38 14.17 11.54
C GLN A 136 29.37 15.31 11.75
N ASP A 137 30.61 15.15 11.28
CA ASP A 137 31.64 16.20 11.34
C ASP A 137 31.25 17.41 10.51
N LEU A 138 30.81 17.21 9.26
CA LEU A 138 30.31 18.29 8.40
C LEU A 138 29.11 19.01 9.02
N TRP A 139 28.20 18.26 9.64
CA TRP A 139 27.03 18.81 10.32
C TRP A 139 27.44 19.69 11.51
N ASN A 140 28.41 19.25 12.30
CA ASN A 140 28.94 20.00 13.43
C ASN A 140 29.65 21.29 12.98
N GLN A 141 30.49 21.21 11.94
CA GLN A 141 31.16 22.38 11.34
C GLN A 141 30.17 23.41 10.80
N ALA A 142 29.08 22.95 10.16
CA ALA A 142 28.03 23.83 9.67
C ALA A 142 27.29 24.54 10.83
N LYS A 143 27.07 23.83 11.94
CA LYS A 143 26.43 24.38 13.15
C LYS A 143 27.28 25.46 13.83
N GLU A 144 28.60 25.35 13.76
CA GLU A 144 29.56 26.30 14.33
C GLU A 144 29.78 27.54 13.46
N GLY A 145 29.08 27.66 12.32
CA GLY A 145 29.12 28.84 11.44
C GLY A 145 30.27 28.84 10.43
N GLU A 146 31.06 27.75 10.35
CA GLU A 146 32.21 27.61 9.45
C GLU A 146 31.83 27.09 8.05
N GLY A 147 30.54 26.79 7.85
CA GLY A 147 29.97 26.20 6.63
C GLY A 147 30.13 27.04 5.35
N ARG A 148 30.56 28.31 5.42
CA ARG A 148 30.91 29.11 4.23
C ARG A 148 32.29 28.82 3.65
N ARG A 149 33.19 28.13 4.37
CA ARG A 149 34.52 27.76 3.88
C ARG A 149 34.63 26.31 3.40
N ALA A 150 33.84 25.38 3.96
CA ALA A 150 33.93 23.95 3.63
C ALA A 150 33.38 23.59 2.24
N PHE A 151 32.32 24.26 1.76
CA PHE A 151 31.72 23.97 0.45
C PHE A 151 32.66 24.29 -0.73
N VAL A 152 33.65 25.17 -0.55
CA VAL A 152 34.62 25.53 -1.59
C VAL A 152 35.71 24.47 -1.74
N CYS A 153 36.05 23.74 -0.67
CA CYS A 153 37.16 22.78 -0.67
C CYS A 153 36.76 21.41 -1.22
N THR A 154 35.55 20.91 -0.94
CA THR A 154 35.14 19.57 -1.39
C THR A 154 34.81 19.52 -2.88
N VAL A 155 34.25 20.59 -3.45
CA VAL A 155 33.95 20.67 -4.91
C VAL A 155 35.24 20.77 -5.73
N THR A 156 36.31 21.38 -5.19
CA THR A 156 37.60 21.46 -5.88
C THR A 156 38.42 20.17 -5.82
N GLN A 157 38.27 19.35 -4.76
CA GLN A 157 39.01 18.08 -4.68
C GLN A 157 38.44 16.96 -5.55
N VAL A 158 37.12 16.89 -5.78
CA VAL A 158 36.54 15.88 -6.69
C VAL A 158 36.91 16.18 -8.15
N SER A 159 37.07 17.44 -8.54
CA SER A 159 37.50 17.81 -9.90
C SER A 159 38.97 17.50 -10.18
N ALA A 160 39.82 17.34 -9.14
CA ALA A 160 41.25 17.06 -9.31
C ALA A 160 41.57 15.55 -9.37
N ALA A 161 40.66 14.68 -8.93
CA ALA A 161 40.87 13.23 -8.90
C ALA A 161 40.38 12.49 -10.16
N GLY A 162 39.85 13.21 -11.16
CA GLY A 162 39.36 12.65 -12.43
C GLY A 162 40.24 12.95 -13.64
N ALA A 163 41.48 13.41 -13.44
CA ALA A 163 42.42 13.71 -14.50
C ALA A 163 43.77 13.03 -14.24
N GLU A 164 43.77 11.69 -14.22
CA GLU A 164 44.93 10.86 -14.60
C GLU A 164 44.44 9.51 -15.12
#